data_AF-A0A7W4P342-F1
#
_entry.id   AF-A0A7W4P342-F1
#
_cell.length_a   1.000
_cell.length_b   1.000
_cell.length_c   1.000
_cell.angle_alpha   90.00
_cell.angle_beta   90.00
_cell.angle_gamma   90.00
#
_symmetry.space_group_name_H-M   'P 1'
#
loop_
_entity.id
_entity.type
_entity.pdbx_description
1 polymer ?
#
loop_
_entity_poly.entity_id
_entity_poly.type
_entity_poly.pdbx_seq_one_letter_code
_entity_poly.pdbx_strand_id
1 'polypeptide(L)'
;MTHQNNHSETHDSIYNFGRVTLGPVIGQYLQDLYQSCLYFHHSRNAKILFMTRAGLRIRQALDVYVRRVGQSVPETWELFWASRMMIAKGTWTLNPLEAGKIFNEAFEFTQPEVTTLAITGQLDRGGSPSSNWAWSAHRTFFADRLLNGDPALNEVTEYLKNQSFLFQSKVSQLLAGHSTAVLVDTGWVASSQRMLMKALPETEWWGLYFGLSGNQTHDRTHWPHAIPLVFQSDQVDLKNIKSCILAYRHLIESLFEPAAPSIEAYRQDDNGVISAVGEHKNICATDYYENDPLYKGVMDYLSTAPEDPAEITAAANAAWQTLCRFILLPTRSEALMFKNLTRSADLGRSFVVPVLLETDETSANDRIVRALWHAGQVALEFDENTAPEIQKKIIGLQNT
;
A
#
# COMPACT_ATOMS: atom_id res chain seq x y z
N MET A 1 -22.64 24.05 -19.11
CA MET A 1 -23.05 24.27 -17.71
C MET A 1 -23.43 22.99 -16.96
N THR A 2 -23.44 21.81 -17.60
CA THR A 2 -23.75 20.50 -16.99
C THR A 2 -22.53 19.76 -16.40
N HIS A 3 -21.30 20.14 -16.72
CA HIS A 3 -20.09 19.45 -16.21
C HIS A 3 -19.61 19.90 -14.81
N GLN A 4 -20.01 21.08 -14.32
CA GLN A 4 -19.60 21.55 -12.99
C GLN A 4 -20.47 20.96 -11.86
N ASN A 5 -21.76 20.68 -12.10
CA ASN A 5 -22.64 20.10 -11.08
C ASN A 5 -22.29 18.63 -10.76
N ASN A 6 -21.98 17.82 -11.77
CA ASN A 6 -21.67 16.39 -11.57
C ASN A 6 -20.38 16.14 -10.76
N HIS A 7 -19.40 17.04 -10.84
CA HIS A 7 -18.15 16.92 -10.07
C HIS A 7 -18.37 17.16 -8.57
N SER A 8 -19.21 18.14 -8.20
CA SER A 8 -19.53 18.43 -6.80
C SER A 8 -20.29 17.26 -6.14
N GLU A 9 -21.32 16.74 -6.83
CA GLU A 9 -22.14 15.64 -6.30
C GLU A 9 -21.34 14.34 -6.11
N THR A 10 -20.38 14.07 -7.00
CA THR A 10 -19.49 12.90 -6.88
C THR A 10 -18.55 13.05 -5.69
N HIS A 11 -17.96 14.24 -5.49
CA HIS A 11 -17.08 14.50 -4.35
C HIS A 11 -17.83 14.36 -3.02
N ASP A 12 -19.05 14.91 -2.91
CA ASP A 12 -19.87 14.79 -1.72
C ASP A 12 -20.25 13.33 -1.42
N SER A 13 -20.53 12.54 -2.46
CA SER A 13 -20.86 11.12 -2.32
C SER A 13 -19.65 10.29 -1.84
N ILE A 14 -18.46 10.54 -2.42
CA ILE A 14 -17.20 9.89 -1.99
C ILE A 14 -16.86 10.30 -0.55
N TYR A 15 -17.01 11.58 -0.22
CA TYR A 15 -16.80 12.08 1.13
C TYR A 15 -17.73 11.41 2.14
N ASN A 16 -19.02 11.33 1.83
CA ASN A 16 -20.00 10.68 2.69
C ASN A 16 -19.71 9.18 2.85
N PHE A 17 -19.30 8.50 1.78
CA PHE A 17 -18.85 7.12 1.84
C PHE A 17 -17.62 6.97 2.77
N GLY A 18 -16.64 7.86 2.62
CA GLY A 18 -15.47 7.94 3.49
C GLY A 18 -15.86 8.12 4.96
N ARG A 19 -16.80 9.03 5.24
CA ARG A 19 -17.22 9.37 6.60
C ARG A 19 -18.10 8.32 7.27
N VAL A 20 -19.11 7.82 6.57
CA VAL A 20 -20.16 6.96 7.14
C VAL A 20 -19.80 5.47 7.06
N THR A 21 -19.09 5.06 6.01
CA THR A 21 -18.77 3.65 5.77
C THR A 21 -17.33 3.33 6.14
N LEU A 22 -16.35 4.04 5.58
CA LEU A 22 -14.94 3.75 5.89
C LEU A 22 -14.52 4.27 7.26
N GLY A 23 -15.01 5.43 7.69
CA GLY A 23 -14.67 6.06 8.96
C GLY A 23 -14.74 5.10 10.15
N PRO A 24 -15.90 4.46 10.42
CA PRO A 24 -16.02 3.49 11.52
C PRO A 24 -15.09 2.27 11.37
N VAL A 25 -14.94 1.75 10.16
CA VAL A 25 -14.03 0.63 9.86
C VAL A 25 -12.59 1.00 10.21
N ILE A 26 -12.15 2.19 9.79
CA ILE A 26 -10.81 2.70 10.07
C ILE A 26 -10.66 3.05 11.55
N GLY A 27 -11.69 3.57 12.21
CA GLY A 27 -11.69 3.83 13.66
C GLY A 27 -11.36 2.57 14.47
N GLN A 28 -12.02 1.45 14.16
CA GLN A 28 -11.70 0.16 14.78
C GLN A 28 -10.27 -0.30 14.46
N TYR A 29 -9.84 -0.21 13.21
CA TYR A 29 -8.47 -0.54 12.82
C TYR A 29 -7.43 0.28 13.61
N LEU A 30 -7.65 1.59 13.77
CA LEU A 30 -6.75 2.48 14.50
C LEU A 30 -6.78 2.22 16.01
N GLN A 31 -7.93 1.84 16.56
CA GLN A 31 -8.02 1.35 17.94
C GLN A 31 -7.12 0.14 18.16
N ASP A 32 -7.25 -0.88 17.30
CA ASP A 32 -6.49 -2.13 17.41
C ASP A 32 -4.99 -1.89 17.14
N LEU A 33 -4.67 -1.01 16.19
CA LEU A 33 -3.31 -0.58 15.89
C LEU A 33 -2.68 0.11 17.11
N TYR A 34 -3.38 1.08 17.72
CA TYR A 34 -2.84 1.83 18.85
C TYR A 34 -2.51 0.91 20.02
N GLN A 35 -3.44 0.02 20.38
CA GLN A 35 -3.24 -0.93 21.48
C GLN A 35 -2.10 -1.90 21.20
N SER A 36 -2.00 -2.38 19.95
CA SER A 36 -0.89 -3.25 19.52
C SER A 36 0.46 -2.52 19.60
N CYS A 37 0.54 -1.28 19.09
CA CYS A 37 1.75 -0.46 19.18
C CYS A 37 2.16 -0.20 20.63
N LEU A 38 1.22 0.13 21.52
CA LEU A 38 1.49 0.31 22.96
C LEU A 38 2.00 -0.97 23.61
N TYR A 39 1.40 -2.13 23.30
CA TYR A 39 1.89 -3.42 23.80
C TYR A 39 3.34 -3.67 23.40
N PHE A 40 3.68 -3.50 22.12
CA PHE A 40 5.05 -3.70 21.65
C PHE A 40 6.01 -2.66 22.23
N HIS A 41 5.60 -1.39 22.27
CA HIS A 41 6.41 -0.32 22.81
C HIS A 41 6.76 -0.56 24.28
N HIS A 42 5.78 -0.91 25.13
CA HIS A 42 5.99 -1.06 26.57
C HIS A 42 6.47 -2.46 26.97
N SER A 43 5.88 -3.53 26.43
CA SER A 43 6.15 -4.90 26.86
C SER A 43 7.34 -5.54 26.16
N ARG A 44 7.70 -5.04 24.97
CA ARG A 44 8.81 -5.59 24.16
C ARG A 44 9.95 -4.59 23.99
N ASN A 45 9.83 -3.37 24.51
CA ASN A 45 10.75 -2.26 24.24
C ASN A 45 11.04 -2.17 22.73
N ALA A 46 9.98 -2.15 21.92
CA ALA A 46 10.11 -2.18 20.47
C ALA A 46 10.11 -0.76 19.88
N LYS A 47 10.88 -0.59 18.79
CA LYS A 47 10.81 0.60 17.94
C LYS A 47 9.62 0.51 16.99
N ILE A 48 8.69 1.45 17.09
CA ILE A 48 7.53 1.52 16.18
C ILE A 48 7.91 2.37 14.95
N LEU A 49 7.77 1.79 13.77
CA LEU A 49 8.21 2.32 12.49
C LEU A 49 7.07 2.32 11.47
N PHE A 50 6.53 3.50 11.17
CA PHE A 50 5.50 3.67 10.14
C PHE A 50 6.14 3.74 8.75
N MET A 51 5.80 2.81 7.87
CA MET A 51 6.36 2.75 6.51
C MET A 51 5.96 3.97 5.67
N THR A 52 6.70 4.26 4.60
CA THR A 52 6.36 5.38 3.71
C THR A 52 5.02 5.24 3.02
N ARG A 53 4.47 6.37 2.55
CA ARG A 53 3.18 6.48 1.86
C ARG A 53 2.03 6.05 2.78
N ALA A 54 1.70 4.76 2.81
CA ALA A 54 0.62 4.22 3.61
C ALA A 54 0.80 4.52 5.10
N GLY A 55 1.96 4.19 5.68
CA GLY A 55 2.24 4.44 7.09
C GLY A 55 2.23 5.93 7.46
N LEU A 56 2.49 6.84 6.51
CA LEU A 56 2.40 8.28 6.74
C LEU A 56 0.95 8.73 7.01
N ARG A 57 0.00 8.37 6.13
CA ARG A 57 -1.43 8.65 6.37
C ARG A 57 -2.01 7.82 7.51
N ILE A 58 -1.53 6.60 7.75
CA ILE A 58 -1.93 5.82 8.92
C ILE A 58 -1.52 6.58 10.20
N ARG A 59 -0.28 7.07 10.28
CA ARG A 59 0.17 7.87 11.43
C ARG A 59 -0.66 9.14 11.61
N GLN A 60 -0.95 9.85 10.53
CA GLN A 60 -1.81 11.05 10.56
C GLN A 60 -3.22 10.74 11.07
N ALA A 61 -3.85 9.68 10.56
CA ALA A 61 -5.18 9.25 10.98
C ALA A 61 -5.18 8.77 12.45
N LEU A 62 -4.14 8.02 12.84
CA LEU A 62 -3.94 7.56 14.20
C LEU A 62 -3.83 8.73 15.17
N ASP A 63 -3.05 9.75 14.83
CA ASP A 63 -2.87 10.95 15.64
C ASP A 63 -4.19 11.71 15.88
N VAL A 64 -5.05 11.83 14.86
CA VAL A 64 -6.40 12.39 15.01
C VAL A 64 -7.27 11.53 15.93
N TYR A 65 -7.28 10.22 15.69
CA TYR A 65 -8.06 9.27 16.49
C TYR A 65 -7.64 9.24 17.97
N VAL A 66 -6.34 9.16 18.27
CA VAL A 66 -5.89 9.05 19.67
C VAL A 66 -6.12 10.35 20.44
N ARG A 67 -5.97 11.52 19.79
CA ARG A 67 -6.33 12.81 20.41
C ARG A 67 -7.81 12.88 20.77
N ARG A 68 -8.68 12.32 19.93
CA ARG A 68 -10.12 12.27 20.19
C ARG A 68 -10.44 11.53 21.49
N VAL A 69 -9.67 10.49 21.82
CA VAL A 69 -9.82 9.70 23.06
C VAL A 69 -8.90 10.18 24.21
N GLY A 70 -8.37 11.39 24.12
CA GLY A 70 -7.55 12.00 25.17
C GLY A 70 -6.12 11.45 25.30
N GLN A 71 -5.61 10.81 24.24
CA GLN A 71 -4.27 10.23 24.16
C GLN A 71 -3.41 10.92 23.11
N SER A 72 -2.13 10.56 23.04
CA SER A 72 -1.19 11.05 22.02
C SER A 72 -0.35 9.91 21.46
N VAL A 73 0.05 10.05 20.20
CA VAL A 73 1.08 9.18 19.60
C VAL A 73 2.43 9.53 20.23
N PRO A 74 3.18 8.56 20.80
CA PRO A 74 4.52 8.83 21.32
C PRO A 74 5.46 9.39 20.25
N GLU A 75 6.24 10.43 20.60
CA GLU A 75 7.22 11.05 19.68
C GLU A 75 8.31 10.07 19.22
N THR A 76 8.58 9.04 20.03
CA THR A 76 9.55 7.99 19.74
C THR A 76 9.11 7.05 18.62
N TRP A 77 7.84 7.10 18.21
CA TRP A 77 7.36 6.36 17.05
C TRP A 77 7.73 7.14 15.79
N GLU A 78 8.46 6.51 14.87
CA GLU A 78 9.11 7.21 13.76
C GLU A 78 8.56 6.78 12.40
N LEU A 79 8.77 7.63 11.39
CA LEU A 79 8.56 7.25 9.99
C LEU A 79 9.80 6.49 9.52
N PHE A 80 9.60 5.34 8.90
CA PHE A 80 10.65 4.61 8.22
C PHE A 80 10.57 4.88 6.73
N TRP A 81 11.48 5.73 6.25
CA TRP A 81 11.51 6.22 4.88
C TRP A 81 12.02 5.17 3.86
N ALA A 82 11.33 4.05 3.70
CA ALA A 82 11.68 3.02 2.73
C ALA A 82 10.47 2.39 2.04
N SER A 83 10.50 2.35 0.71
CA SER A 83 9.64 1.45 -0.08
C SER A 83 10.19 0.02 -0.10
N ARG A 84 9.40 -0.92 -0.65
CA ARG A 84 9.87 -2.28 -0.95
C ARG A 84 11.13 -2.28 -1.82
N MET A 85 11.22 -1.36 -2.79
CA MET A 85 12.39 -1.21 -3.67
C MET A 85 13.61 -0.66 -2.92
N MET A 86 13.43 0.33 -2.04
CA MET A 86 14.51 0.83 -1.18
C MET A 86 15.04 -0.27 -0.27
N ILE A 87 14.17 -1.08 0.33
CA ILE A 87 14.61 -2.20 1.18
C ILE A 87 15.43 -3.19 0.34
N ALA A 88 14.97 -3.59 -0.85
CA ALA A 88 15.73 -4.49 -1.72
C ALA A 88 17.12 -3.93 -2.06
N LYS A 89 17.24 -2.66 -2.43
CA LYS A 89 18.52 -1.98 -2.66
C LYS A 89 19.36 -1.88 -1.38
N GLY A 90 18.72 -1.59 -0.26
CA GLY A 90 19.31 -1.40 1.06
C GLY A 90 19.86 -2.67 1.69
N THR A 91 19.29 -3.82 1.34
CA THR A 91 19.72 -5.14 1.81
C THR A 91 20.55 -5.89 0.78
N TRP A 92 20.88 -5.29 -0.37
CA TRP A 92 21.59 -5.97 -1.46
C TRP A 92 22.92 -6.59 -0.99
N THR A 93 23.73 -5.86 -0.22
CA THR A 93 25.03 -6.40 0.25
C THR A 93 24.91 -7.49 1.30
N LEU A 94 23.76 -7.58 1.99
CA LEU A 94 23.52 -8.54 3.06
C LEU A 94 22.84 -9.81 2.53
N ASN A 95 21.89 -9.66 1.62
CA ASN A 95 21.15 -10.76 1.02
C ASN A 95 20.79 -10.45 -0.44
N PRO A 96 21.76 -10.57 -1.37
CA PRO A 96 21.56 -10.19 -2.77
C PRO A 96 20.59 -11.14 -3.50
N LEU A 97 20.44 -12.39 -3.04
CA LEU A 97 19.49 -13.33 -3.61
C LEU A 97 18.04 -12.91 -3.36
N GLU A 98 17.71 -12.49 -2.14
CA GLU A 98 16.35 -12.06 -1.81
C GLU A 98 16.02 -10.69 -2.43
N ALA A 99 16.97 -9.75 -2.41
CA ALA A 99 16.85 -8.48 -3.12
C ALA A 99 16.68 -8.68 -4.64
N GLY A 100 17.46 -9.60 -5.22
CA GLY A 100 17.40 -9.92 -6.65
C GLY A 100 16.04 -10.45 -7.12
N LYS A 101 15.33 -11.22 -6.27
CA LYS A 101 13.95 -11.65 -6.56
C LYS A 101 13.01 -10.46 -6.76
N ILE A 102 13.13 -9.42 -5.93
CA ILE A 102 12.31 -8.20 -6.05
C ILE A 102 12.64 -7.45 -7.34
N PHE A 103 13.91 -7.35 -7.72
CA PHE A 103 14.31 -6.74 -9.00
C PHE A 103 13.75 -7.52 -10.19
N ASN A 104 13.89 -8.85 -10.19
CA ASN A 104 13.36 -9.69 -11.26
C ASN A 104 11.82 -9.62 -11.32
N GLU A 105 11.11 -9.62 -10.18
CA GLU A 105 9.65 -9.43 -10.14
C GLU A 105 9.23 -8.07 -10.71
N ALA A 106 9.95 -7.00 -10.34
CA ALA A 106 9.64 -5.63 -10.77
C ALA A 106 9.88 -5.39 -12.26
N PHE A 107 10.91 -6.03 -12.81
CA PHE A 107 11.48 -5.71 -14.11
C PHE A 107 11.50 -6.92 -15.06
N GLU A 108 10.68 -7.94 -14.80
CA GLU A 108 10.69 -9.22 -15.54
C GLU A 108 10.58 -9.03 -17.06
N PHE A 109 9.80 -8.06 -17.51
CA PHE A 109 9.58 -7.76 -18.93
C PHE A 109 10.08 -6.36 -19.30
N THR A 110 11.16 -5.92 -18.65
CA THR A 110 11.73 -4.57 -18.84
C THR A 110 13.11 -4.63 -19.47
N GLN A 111 13.38 -3.76 -20.45
CA GLN A 111 14.68 -3.71 -21.10
C GLN A 111 15.80 -3.40 -20.08
N PRO A 112 16.97 -4.07 -20.15
CA PRO A 112 18.04 -3.93 -19.15
C PRO A 112 18.51 -2.49 -18.90
N GLU A 113 18.53 -1.65 -19.93
CA GLU A 113 18.90 -0.24 -19.86
C GLU A 113 17.89 0.56 -19.04
N VAL A 114 16.59 0.29 -19.26
CA VAL A 114 15.50 0.91 -18.53
C VAL A 114 15.49 0.44 -17.08
N THR A 115 15.74 -0.85 -16.84
CA THR A 115 15.90 -1.42 -15.50
C THR A 115 17.06 -0.76 -14.75
N THR A 116 18.18 -0.52 -15.43
CA THR A 116 19.34 0.20 -14.88
C THR A 116 18.98 1.63 -14.47
N LEU A 117 18.31 2.37 -15.35
CA LEU A 117 17.85 3.74 -15.05
C LEU A 117 16.82 3.75 -13.91
N ALA A 118 15.93 2.76 -13.84
CA ALA A 118 14.93 2.63 -12.80
C ALA A 118 15.57 2.37 -11.43
N ILE A 119 16.45 1.37 -11.35
CA ILE A 119 17.14 1.01 -10.12
C ILE A 119 18.01 2.17 -9.62
N THR A 120 18.66 2.91 -10.52
CA THR A 120 19.50 4.05 -10.14
C THR A 120 18.74 5.36 -9.92
N GLY A 121 17.42 5.38 -10.14
CA GLY A 121 16.57 6.58 -9.96
C GLY A 121 16.82 7.66 -11.03
N GLN A 122 17.24 7.26 -12.23
CA GLN A 122 17.60 8.14 -13.34
C GLN A 122 16.57 8.15 -14.48
N LEU A 123 15.42 7.48 -14.32
CA LEU A 123 14.35 7.40 -15.33
C LEU A 123 13.90 8.78 -15.86
N ASP A 124 13.78 9.79 -14.97
CA ASP A 124 13.34 11.14 -15.35
C ASP A 124 14.33 11.87 -16.28
N ARG A 125 15.58 11.38 -16.42
CA ARG A 125 16.60 11.94 -17.32
C ARG A 125 16.51 11.38 -18.74
N GLY A 126 15.68 10.36 -18.99
CA GLY A 126 15.60 9.62 -20.25
C GLY A 126 14.69 10.20 -21.34
N GLY A 127 14.03 11.33 -21.10
CA GLY A 127 13.01 11.90 -22.00
C GLY A 127 11.65 11.21 -21.85
N SER A 128 10.57 11.93 -22.23
CA SER A 128 9.19 11.42 -22.12
C SER A 128 9.04 10.19 -23.01
N PRO A 129 8.77 9.02 -22.42
CA PRO A 129 8.84 7.82 -23.21
C PRO A 129 7.56 7.52 -23.99
N SER A 130 7.70 6.99 -25.21
CA SER A 130 6.60 6.44 -25.99
C SER A 130 6.05 5.16 -25.34
N SER A 131 4.80 4.79 -25.58
CA SER A 131 4.07 3.74 -24.83
C SER A 131 4.70 2.32 -24.84
N ASN A 132 5.66 2.01 -25.73
CA ASN A 132 6.26 0.66 -25.87
C ASN A 132 7.76 0.58 -25.53
N TRP A 133 8.41 1.68 -25.16
CA TRP A 133 9.87 1.75 -24.97
C TRP A 133 10.45 0.85 -23.87
N ALA A 134 9.69 0.60 -22.80
CA ALA A 134 10.17 -0.11 -21.61
C ALA A 134 9.94 -1.61 -21.68
N TRP A 135 9.17 -2.10 -22.66
CA TRP A 135 8.74 -3.50 -22.72
C TRP A 135 9.74 -4.38 -23.47
N SER A 136 9.92 -5.60 -22.98
CA SER A 136 10.68 -6.68 -23.61
C SER A 136 9.77 -7.88 -23.86
N ALA A 137 9.87 -8.48 -25.05
CA ALA A 137 9.16 -9.72 -25.40
C ALA A 137 9.68 -10.94 -24.63
N HIS A 138 10.89 -10.85 -24.08
CA HIS A 138 11.54 -11.92 -23.35
C HIS A 138 11.74 -11.54 -21.89
N ARG A 139 11.60 -12.54 -21.01
CA ARG A 139 11.89 -12.37 -19.59
C ARG A 139 13.35 -11.99 -19.41
N THR A 140 13.60 -10.92 -18.67
CA THR A 140 14.93 -10.44 -18.32
C THR A 140 15.26 -10.82 -16.89
N PHE A 141 16.34 -11.57 -16.71
CA PHE A 141 16.87 -11.96 -15.40
C PHE A 141 17.96 -10.98 -14.97
N PHE A 142 17.58 -9.72 -14.77
CA PHE A 142 18.51 -8.62 -14.51
C PHE A 142 19.35 -8.87 -13.24
N ALA A 143 18.73 -9.36 -12.17
CA ALA A 143 19.44 -9.65 -10.93
C ALA A 143 20.45 -10.79 -11.09
N ASP A 144 20.19 -11.76 -11.96
CA ASP A 144 21.10 -12.89 -12.17
C ASP A 144 22.39 -12.41 -12.84
N ARG A 145 22.30 -11.43 -13.74
CA ARG A 145 23.48 -10.76 -14.32
C ARG A 145 24.29 -10.00 -13.27
N LEU A 146 23.62 -9.29 -12.36
CA LEU A 146 24.28 -8.62 -11.24
C LEU A 146 25.00 -9.63 -10.33
N LEU A 147 24.34 -10.73 -9.98
CA LEU A 147 24.88 -11.81 -9.13
C LEU A 147 26.09 -12.49 -9.77
N ASN A 148 26.10 -12.64 -11.09
CA ASN A 148 27.21 -13.23 -11.85
C ASN A 148 28.35 -12.23 -12.13
N GLY A 149 28.26 -10.99 -11.64
CA GLY A 149 29.33 -10.00 -11.79
C GLY A 149 29.51 -9.49 -13.22
N ASP A 150 28.42 -9.33 -13.97
CA ASP A 150 28.46 -8.76 -15.32
C ASP A 150 29.14 -7.36 -15.31
N PRO A 151 30.29 -7.18 -16.00
CA PRO A 151 31.01 -5.91 -16.00
C PRO A 151 30.20 -4.72 -16.52
N ALA A 152 29.20 -4.97 -17.38
CA ALA A 152 28.30 -3.93 -17.88
C ALA A 152 27.41 -3.33 -16.78
N LEU A 153 27.29 -4.01 -15.63
CA LEU A 153 26.48 -3.59 -14.49
C LEU A 153 27.32 -3.16 -13.28
N ASN A 154 28.62 -2.87 -13.47
CA ASN A 154 29.50 -2.40 -12.41
C ASN A 154 28.99 -1.12 -11.74
N GLU A 155 28.53 -0.15 -12.53
CA GLU A 155 27.96 1.11 -11.98
C GLU A 155 26.72 0.86 -11.12
N VAL A 156 25.84 -0.05 -11.55
CA VAL A 156 24.65 -0.46 -10.78
C VAL A 156 25.07 -1.16 -9.49
N THR A 157 26.07 -2.03 -9.57
CA THR A 157 26.60 -2.75 -8.40
C THR A 157 27.17 -1.79 -7.36
N GLU A 158 27.99 -0.81 -7.78
CA GLU A 158 28.52 0.22 -6.88
C GLU A 158 27.41 1.11 -6.31
N TYR A 159 26.42 1.48 -7.13
CA TYR A 159 25.23 2.18 -6.65
C TYR A 159 24.48 1.39 -5.56
N LEU A 160 24.25 0.09 -5.77
CA LEU A 160 23.56 -0.77 -4.80
C LEU A 160 24.36 -0.92 -3.51
N LYS A 161 25.70 -1.04 -3.58
CA LYS A 161 26.57 -1.04 -2.40
C LYS A 161 26.45 0.25 -1.59
N ASN A 162 26.48 1.40 -2.27
CA ASN A 162 26.31 2.70 -1.62
C ASN A 162 24.92 2.83 -0.97
N GLN A 163 23.86 2.46 -1.68
CA GLN A 163 22.50 2.46 -1.12
C GLN A 163 22.35 1.48 0.05
N SER A 164 22.99 0.32 -0.01
CA SER A 164 23.04 -0.63 1.11
C SER A 164 23.70 -0.01 2.34
N PHE A 165 24.84 0.66 2.18
CA PHE A 165 25.53 1.34 3.28
C PHE A 165 24.67 2.44 3.92
N LEU A 166 24.06 3.32 3.11
CA LEU A 166 23.22 4.41 3.60
C LEU A 166 21.96 3.88 4.30
N PHE A 167 21.33 2.86 3.72
CA PHE A 167 20.15 2.21 4.29
C PHE A 167 20.45 1.59 5.65
N GLN A 168 21.50 0.78 5.75
CA GLN A 168 21.90 0.13 7.01
C GLN A 168 22.22 1.18 8.08
N SER A 169 22.96 2.23 7.72
CA SER A 169 23.24 3.35 8.63
C SER A 169 21.96 4.02 9.13
N LYS A 170 20.97 4.23 8.23
CA LYS A 170 19.68 4.82 8.61
C LYS A 170 18.84 3.89 9.49
N VAL A 171 18.82 2.58 9.19
CA VAL A 171 18.14 1.59 10.03
C VAL A 171 18.75 1.55 11.42
N SER A 172 20.08 1.51 11.55
CA SER A 172 20.74 1.55 12.86
C SER A 172 20.41 2.83 13.65
N GLN A 173 20.34 3.98 12.98
CA GLN A 173 19.92 5.25 13.60
C GLN A 173 18.47 5.18 14.10
N LEU A 174 17.53 4.70 13.26
CA LEU A 174 16.12 4.56 13.62
C LEU A 174 15.92 3.58 14.77
N LEU A 175 16.62 2.44 14.75
CA LEU A 175 16.53 1.45 15.82
C LEU A 175 17.12 1.97 17.12
N ALA A 176 18.11 2.86 17.09
CA ALA A 176 18.69 3.49 18.28
C ALA A 176 19.03 2.47 19.40
N GLY A 177 19.50 1.28 19.02
CA GLY A 177 19.84 0.19 19.95
C GLY A 177 18.69 -0.72 20.38
N HIS A 178 17.45 -0.51 19.91
CA HIS A 178 16.35 -1.43 20.15
C HIS A 178 16.58 -2.74 19.36
N SER A 179 16.42 -3.87 20.03
CA SER A 179 16.55 -5.21 19.41
C SER A 179 15.28 -5.68 18.71
N THR A 180 14.16 -5.00 18.93
CA THR A 180 12.85 -5.35 18.37
C THR A 180 12.28 -4.14 17.63
N ALA A 181 11.74 -4.36 16.44
CA ALA A 181 11.13 -3.33 15.61
C ALA A 181 9.77 -3.77 15.11
N VAL A 182 8.83 -2.85 15.02
CA VAL A 182 7.48 -3.09 14.51
C VAL A 182 7.25 -2.19 13.30
N LEU A 183 6.99 -2.80 12.14
CA LEU A 183 6.59 -2.09 10.94
C LEU A 183 5.08 -1.87 10.93
N VAL A 184 4.62 -0.67 10.61
CA VAL A 184 3.20 -0.36 10.39
C VAL A 184 2.98 -0.01 8.93
N ASP A 185 2.10 -0.76 8.26
CA ASP A 185 1.81 -0.62 6.82
C ASP A 185 0.42 -1.19 6.47
N THR A 186 -0.07 -0.93 5.26
CA THR A 186 -1.26 -1.63 4.71
C THR A 186 -0.93 -2.99 4.09
N GLY A 187 0.37 -3.28 3.86
CA GLY A 187 0.84 -4.39 3.03
C GLY A 187 0.22 -5.76 3.31
N TRP A 188 -0.14 -6.48 2.23
CA TRP A 188 -0.92 -7.73 2.29
C TRP A 188 -0.10 -9.00 2.51
N VAL A 189 1.17 -9.01 2.12
CA VAL A 189 2.04 -10.19 2.19
C VAL A 189 3.25 -9.98 3.09
N ALA A 190 3.41 -8.78 3.67
CA ALA A 190 4.54 -8.41 4.52
C ALA A 190 5.93 -8.66 3.88
N SER A 191 6.08 -8.41 2.58
CA SER A 191 7.31 -8.70 1.83
C SER A 191 8.51 -7.85 2.30
N SER A 192 8.28 -6.59 2.65
CA SER A 192 9.28 -5.70 3.26
C SER A 192 9.82 -6.25 4.58
N GLN A 193 8.94 -6.70 5.48
CA GLN A 193 9.35 -7.34 6.74
C GLN A 193 10.18 -8.59 6.48
N ARG A 194 9.73 -9.45 5.57
CA ARG A 194 10.46 -10.68 5.22
C ARG A 194 11.89 -10.39 4.75
N MET A 195 12.09 -9.37 3.93
CA MET A 195 13.43 -8.95 3.50
C MET A 195 14.29 -8.49 4.67
N LEU A 196 13.73 -7.65 5.55
CA LEU A 196 14.43 -7.14 6.73
C LEU A 196 14.81 -8.27 7.69
N MET A 197 13.90 -9.21 7.99
CA MET A 197 14.18 -10.38 8.82
C MET A 197 15.33 -11.23 8.28
N LYS A 198 15.40 -11.40 6.96
CA LYS A 198 16.46 -12.21 6.32
C LYS A 198 17.79 -11.47 6.20
N ALA A 199 17.78 -10.14 6.12
CA ALA A 199 18.98 -9.34 5.94
C ALA A 199 19.59 -8.86 7.26
N LEU A 200 18.75 -8.60 8.28
CA LEU A 200 19.10 -8.05 9.58
C LEU A 200 18.54 -8.94 10.70
N PRO A 201 19.02 -10.19 10.83
CA PRO A 201 18.47 -11.19 11.75
C PRO A 201 18.72 -10.88 13.23
N GLU A 202 19.62 -9.94 13.54
CA GLU A 202 19.86 -9.44 14.89
C GLU A 202 18.71 -8.58 15.44
N THR A 203 17.83 -8.09 14.56
CA THR A 203 16.63 -7.36 14.93
C THR A 203 15.41 -8.28 14.82
N GLU A 204 14.61 -8.37 15.87
CA GLU A 204 13.33 -9.06 15.88
C GLU A 204 12.28 -8.17 15.19
N TRP A 205 12.02 -8.43 13.91
CA TRP A 205 11.06 -7.66 13.11
C TRP A 205 9.64 -8.22 13.22
N TRP A 206 8.75 -7.40 13.74
CA TRP A 206 7.31 -7.57 13.72
C TRP A 206 6.67 -6.64 12.69
N GLY A 207 5.45 -6.96 12.29
CA GLY A 207 4.63 -6.10 11.44
C GLY A 207 3.19 -6.06 11.91
N LEU A 208 2.59 -4.87 11.88
CA LEU A 208 1.16 -4.64 12.09
C LEU A 208 0.57 -4.19 10.75
N TYR A 209 -0.29 -5.04 10.19
CA TYR A 209 -0.85 -4.85 8.86
C TYR A 209 -2.36 -4.69 8.92
N PHE A 210 -2.94 -3.96 7.97
CA PHE A 210 -4.40 -3.88 7.84
C PHE A 210 -4.99 -5.29 7.69
N GLY A 211 -4.52 -6.06 6.71
CA GLY A 211 -4.86 -7.46 6.58
C GLY A 211 -3.75 -8.25 5.90
N LEU A 212 -3.77 -9.57 6.04
CA LEU A 212 -2.83 -10.47 5.40
C LEU A 212 -3.54 -11.40 4.40
N SER A 213 -2.98 -11.48 3.20
CA SER A 213 -3.44 -12.33 2.11
C SER A 213 -2.26 -12.74 1.24
N GLY A 214 -2.10 -14.04 1.03
CA GLY A 214 -1.13 -14.58 0.09
C GLY A 214 -1.81 -15.49 -0.93
N ASN A 215 -0.99 -16.13 -1.74
CA ASN A 215 -1.38 -17.32 -2.50
C ASN A 215 -0.41 -18.46 -2.13
N GLN A 216 -0.59 -19.64 -2.73
CA GLN A 216 0.23 -20.82 -2.43
C GLN A 216 1.71 -20.66 -2.84
N THR A 217 2.05 -19.70 -3.72
CA THR A 217 3.43 -19.47 -4.18
C THR A 217 4.20 -18.49 -3.30
N HIS A 218 3.56 -17.88 -2.30
CA HIS A 218 4.22 -16.94 -1.39
C HIS A 218 4.95 -17.66 -0.26
N ASP A 219 6.18 -17.25 0.02
CA ASP A 219 6.92 -17.60 1.23
C ASP A 219 6.24 -16.94 2.45
N ARG A 220 5.71 -17.76 3.36
CA ARG A 220 5.01 -17.33 4.58
C ARG A 220 5.79 -17.59 5.87
N THR A 221 7.08 -17.87 5.77
CA THR A 221 7.91 -18.19 6.93
C THR A 221 7.98 -17.04 7.95
N HIS A 222 7.77 -15.80 7.52
CA HIS A 222 7.72 -14.61 8.38
C HIS A 222 6.35 -14.33 9.01
N TRP A 223 5.27 -14.99 8.56
CA TRP A 223 3.91 -14.69 9.02
C TRP A 223 3.69 -14.82 10.53
N PRO A 224 4.38 -15.69 11.29
CA PRO A 224 4.28 -15.69 12.75
C PRO A 224 4.64 -14.34 13.41
N HIS A 225 5.35 -13.46 12.71
CA HIS A 225 5.71 -12.12 13.16
C HIS A 225 4.92 -11.02 12.42
N ALA A 226 3.97 -11.38 11.55
CA ALA A 226 3.12 -10.44 10.82
C ALA A 226 1.70 -10.53 11.38
N ILE A 227 1.25 -9.48 12.06
CA ILE A 227 -0.04 -9.45 12.75
C ILE A 227 -1.06 -8.71 11.86
N PRO A 228 -2.11 -9.39 11.40
CA PRO A 228 -3.23 -8.74 10.74
C PRO A 228 -4.19 -8.15 11.78
N LEU A 229 -4.47 -6.85 11.67
CA LEU A 229 -5.37 -6.17 12.59
C LEU A 229 -6.85 -6.33 12.20
N VAL A 230 -7.15 -6.52 10.92
CA VAL A 230 -8.52 -6.62 10.43
C VAL A 230 -8.89 -8.05 10.02
N PHE A 231 -8.08 -8.70 9.17
CA PHE A 231 -8.34 -10.06 8.70
C PHE A 231 -7.07 -10.76 8.21
N GLN A 232 -7.11 -12.11 8.21
CA GLN A 232 -6.16 -12.96 7.50
C GLN A 232 -6.94 -13.95 6.63
N SER A 233 -6.79 -13.86 5.32
CA SER A 233 -7.41 -14.79 4.37
C SER A 233 -6.73 -14.70 3.01
N ASP A 234 -6.71 -15.79 2.25
CA ASP A 234 -6.20 -15.81 0.87
C ASP A 234 -7.29 -15.55 -0.18
N GLN A 235 -8.55 -15.59 0.25
CA GLN A 235 -9.74 -15.45 -0.59
C GLN A 235 -10.84 -14.72 0.18
N VAL A 236 -11.85 -14.22 -0.53
CA VAL A 236 -13.06 -13.71 0.13
C VAL A 236 -13.75 -14.89 0.84
N ASP A 237 -13.92 -14.78 2.15
CA ASP A 237 -14.66 -15.70 3.02
C ASP A 237 -15.86 -14.97 3.62
N LEU A 238 -17.08 -15.34 3.22
CA LEU A 238 -18.29 -14.70 3.75
C LEU A 238 -18.53 -14.91 5.24
N LYS A 239 -17.92 -15.94 5.85
CA LYS A 239 -17.98 -16.12 7.31
C LYS A 239 -17.15 -15.06 8.03
N ASN A 240 -16.17 -14.48 7.33
CA ASN A 240 -15.39 -13.34 7.78
C ASN A 240 -15.59 -12.16 6.81
N ILE A 241 -16.67 -11.41 7.01
CA ILE A 241 -17.06 -10.29 6.13
C ILE A 241 -15.94 -9.29 5.85
N LYS A 242 -14.96 -9.15 6.76
CA LYS A 242 -13.83 -8.24 6.60
C LYS A 242 -12.90 -8.63 5.45
N SER A 243 -12.87 -9.92 5.09
CA SER A 243 -12.13 -10.43 3.93
C SER A 243 -12.67 -9.94 2.58
N CYS A 244 -13.86 -9.31 2.56
CA CYS A 244 -14.40 -8.66 1.35
C CYS A 244 -13.43 -7.64 0.73
N ILE A 245 -12.57 -7.03 1.55
CA ILE A 245 -11.52 -6.10 1.11
C ILE A 245 -10.63 -6.73 0.04
N LEU A 246 -10.44 -8.06 0.01
CA LEU A 246 -9.66 -8.72 -1.03
C LEU A 246 -10.22 -8.56 -2.45
N ALA A 247 -11.54 -8.38 -2.58
CA ALA A 247 -12.17 -8.11 -3.87
C ALA A 247 -11.96 -6.66 -4.36
N TYR A 248 -11.55 -5.74 -3.48
CA TYR A 248 -11.20 -4.37 -3.84
C TYR A 248 -10.16 -3.77 -2.89
N ARG A 249 -8.99 -4.40 -2.79
CA ARG A 249 -7.95 -4.02 -1.82
C ARG A 249 -7.42 -2.61 -2.06
N HIS A 250 -7.48 -2.16 -3.31
CA HIS A 250 -7.06 -0.84 -3.76
C HIS A 250 -7.87 0.29 -3.11
N LEU A 251 -9.03 0.01 -2.53
CA LEU A 251 -9.76 0.97 -1.70
C LEU A 251 -8.93 1.40 -0.49
N ILE A 252 -8.32 0.43 0.20
CA ILE A 252 -7.48 0.68 1.38
C ILE A 252 -6.11 1.23 0.96
N GLU A 253 -5.52 0.72 -0.12
CA GLU A 253 -4.26 1.25 -0.67
C GLU A 253 -4.43 2.73 -1.05
N SER A 254 -5.47 3.08 -1.81
CA SER A 254 -5.70 4.46 -2.26
C SER A 254 -6.06 5.40 -1.10
N LEU A 255 -6.75 4.89 -0.07
CA LEU A 255 -7.06 5.67 1.13
C LEU A 255 -5.78 6.11 1.84
N PHE A 256 -4.84 5.18 2.07
CA PHE A 256 -3.65 5.46 2.86
C PHE A 256 -2.43 5.88 2.04
N GLU A 257 -2.37 5.62 0.74
CA GLU A 257 -1.25 6.05 -0.09
C GLU A 257 -1.49 7.45 -0.67
N PRO A 258 -0.82 8.50 -0.17
CA PRO A 258 -0.93 9.81 -0.77
C PRO A 258 -0.33 9.80 -2.18
N ALA A 259 -0.75 10.77 -3.00
CA ALA A 259 -0.17 11.04 -4.31
C ALA A 259 1.26 11.61 -4.20
N ALA A 260 2.21 10.74 -3.81
CA ALA A 260 3.59 11.07 -3.53
C ALA A 260 4.54 10.03 -4.13
N PRO A 261 5.78 10.41 -4.48
CA PRO A 261 6.75 9.48 -5.03
C PRO A 261 7.13 8.40 -4.01
N SER A 262 7.35 7.18 -4.50
CA SER A 262 7.97 6.11 -3.73
C SER A 262 9.37 6.55 -3.23
N ILE A 263 9.73 6.19 -2.01
CA ILE A 263 11.09 6.42 -1.49
C ILE A 263 11.95 5.24 -1.90
N GLU A 264 12.86 5.45 -2.84
CA GLU A 264 13.67 4.39 -3.46
C GLU A 264 15.18 4.62 -3.37
N ALA A 265 15.61 5.70 -2.72
CA ALA A 265 17.01 6.02 -2.49
C ALA A 265 17.21 6.88 -1.23
N TYR A 266 18.37 6.71 -0.61
CA TYR A 266 18.93 7.62 0.38
C TYR A 266 20.06 8.44 -0.21
N ARG A 267 20.27 9.64 0.35
CA ARG A 267 21.44 10.49 0.09
C ARG A 267 22.06 10.90 1.42
N GLN A 268 23.36 11.13 1.38
CA GLN A 268 24.10 11.76 2.48
C GLN A 268 24.53 13.15 2.02
N ASP A 269 24.34 14.16 2.87
CA ASP A 269 24.86 15.50 2.62
C ASP A 269 26.32 15.66 3.09
N ASP A 270 26.91 16.83 2.84
CA ASP A 270 28.29 17.14 3.22
C ASP A 270 28.54 17.10 4.74
N ASN A 271 27.48 17.19 5.55
CA ASN A 271 27.55 17.09 7.01
C ASN A 271 27.38 15.65 7.51
N GLY A 272 27.23 14.68 6.60
CA GLY A 272 27.02 13.28 6.94
C GLY A 272 25.57 12.91 7.27
N VAL A 273 24.61 13.83 7.11
CA VAL A 273 23.19 13.58 7.42
C VAL A 273 22.55 12.76 6.30
N ILE A 274 21.97 11.62 6.68
CA ILE A 274 21.30 10.72 5.75
C ILE A 274 19.80 11.07 5.67
N SER A 275 19.34 11.44 4.47
CA SER A 275 17.94 11.79 4.17
C SER A 275 17.39 10.96 3.01
N ALA A 276 16.08 10.70 3.05
CA ALA A 276 15.40 9.98 1.99
C ALA A 276 15.10 10.90 0.79
N VAL A 277 15.37 10.40 -0.42
CA VAL A 277 15.04 11.13 -1.65
C VAL A 277 13.52 11.11 -1.85
N GLY A 278 12.90 12.29 -1.80
CA GLY A 278 11.45 12.45 -1.93
C GLY A 278 10.68 12.58 -0.60
N GLU A 279 11.39 12.57 0.54
CA GLU A 279 10.82 12.74 1.88
C GLU A 279 9.93 13.99 1.98
N HIS A 280 10.47 15.17 1.62
CA HIS A 280 9.71 16.42 1.66
C HIS A 280 8.44 16.40 0.80
N LYS A 281 8.51 15.80 -0.40
CA LYS A 281 7.33 15.65 -1.28
C LYS A 281 6.24 14.78 -0.64
N ASN A 282 6.63 13.73 0.08
CA ASN A 282 5.68 12.88 0.81
C ASN A 282 5.03 13.63 1.97
N ILE A 283 5.81 14.37 2.76
CA ILE A 283 5.29 15.21 3.85
C ILE A 283 4.30 16.25 3.30
N CYS A 284 4.66 16.97 2.25
CA CYS A 284 3.74 17.94 1.64
C CYS A 284 2.46 17.27 1.11
N ALA A 285 2.55 16.05 0.57
CA ALA A 285 1.37 15.34 0.05
C ALA A 285 0.34 15.00 1.14
N THR A 286 0.73 14.94 2.41
CA THR A 286 -0.24 14.82 3.52
C THR A 286 -0.93 16.12 3.89
N ASP A 287 -0.38 17.29 3.56
CA ASP A 287 -1.03 18.56 3.85
C ASP A 287 -2.22 18.84 2.91
N TYR A 288 -2.25 18.19 1.74
CA TYR A 288 -3.29 18.36 0.72
C TYR A 288 -4.41 17.33 0.79
N TYR A 289 -4.57 16.61 1.90
CA TYR A 289 -5.65 15.60 2.01
C TYR A 289 -7.05 16.22 1.89
N GLU A 290 -7.20 17.53 2.11
CA GLU A 290 -8.45 18.27 1.89
C GLU A 290 -8.99 18.14 0.45
N ASN A 291 -8.11 17.82 -0.52
CA ASN A 291 -8.48 17.56 -1.92
C ASN A 291 -8.80 16.08 -2.20
N ASP A 292 -8.70 15.22 -1.19
CA ASP A 292 -9.03 13.80 -1.24
C ASP A 292 -10.33 13.56 -0.45
N PRO A 293 -11.51 13.61 -1.11
CA PRO A 293 -12.79 13.55 -0.41
C PRO A 293 -12.96 12.27 0.41
N LEU A 294 -12.41 11.14 -0.06
CA LEU A 294 -12.51 9.86 0.63
C LEU A 294 -11.77 9.89 1.96
N TYR A 295 -10.49 10.31 1.92
CA TYR A 295 -9.67 10.40 3.12
C TYR A 295 -10.18 11.50 4.06
N LYS A 296 -10.57 12.66 3.53
CA LYS A 296 -11.18 13.73 4.32
C LYS A 296 -12.42 13.24 5.08
N GLY A 297 -13.31 12.49 4.44
CA GLY A 297 -14.48 11.91 5.10
C GLY A 297 -14.10 11.01 6.28
N VAL A 298 -13.08 10.16 6.10
CA VAL A 298 -12.54 9.32 7.18
C VAL A 298 -11.98 10.19 8.32
N MET A 299 -11.18 11.21 8.00
CA MET A 299 -10.58 12.11 9.01
C MET A 299 -11.66 12.85 9.82
N ASP A 300 -12.72 13.33 9.16
CA ASP A 300 -13.83 14.00 9.82
C ASP A 300 -14.60 13.05 10.76
N TYR A 301 -14.79 11.79 10.36
CA TYR A 301 -15.31 10.77 11.27
C TYR A 301 -14.38 10.59 12.48
N LEU A 302 -13.09 10.38 12.26
CA LEU A 302 -12.12 10.12 13.34
C LEU A 302 -12.06 11.29 14.34
N SER A 303 -12.16 12.52 13.86
CA SER A 303 -12.21 13.73 14.70
C SER A 303 -13.44 13.83 15.60
N THR A 304 -14.49 13.05 15.30
CA THR A 304 -15.77 13.01 16.02
C THR A 304 -16.12 11.61 16.50
N ALA A 305 -15.17 10.66 16.44
CA ALA A 305 -15.41 9.27 16.78
C ALA A 305 -15.84 9.13 18.25
N PRO A 306 -16.59 8.07 18.59
CA PRO A 306 -16.91 7.75 19.98
C PRO A 306 -15.63 7.60 20.83
N GLU A 307 -15.72 7.97 22.11
CA GLU A 307 -14.62 7.73 23.06
C GLU A 307 -14.64 6.31 23.62
N ASP A 308 -15.84 5.71 23.73
CA ASP A 308 -16.00 4.35 24.23
C ASP A 308 -15.58 3.32 23.15
N PRO A 309 -14.58 2.46 23.44
CA PRO A 309 -14.17 1.39 22.55
C PRO A 309 -15.32 0.47 22.11
N ALA A 310 -16.32 0.25 22.96
CA ALA A 310 -17.48 -0.57 22.62
C ALA A 310 -18.35 0.08 21.54
N GLU A 311 -18.51 1.41 21.57
CA GLU A 311 -19.26 2.16 20.55
C GLU A 311 -18.51 2.18 19.22
N ILE A 312 -17.17 2.29 19.23
CA ILE A 312 -16.33 2.16 18.04
C ILE A 312 -16.55 0.78 17.39
N THR A 313 -16.47 -0.29 18.18
CA THR A 313 -16.70 -1.65 17.69
C THR A 313 -18.11 -1.84 17.13
N ALA A 314 -19.13 -1.31 17.79
CA ALA A 314 -20.52 -1.40 17.32
C ALA A 314 -20.70 -0.66 15.98
N ALA A 315 -20.16 0.56 15.86
CA ALA A 315 -20.21 1.35 14.64
C ALA A 315 -19.46 0.65 13.48
N ALA A 316 -18.28 0.11 13.75
CA ALA A 316 -17.50 -0.63 12.78
C ALA A 316 -18.22 -1.89 12.29
N ASN A 317 -18.86 -2.64 13.17
CA ASN A 317 -19.61 -3.85 12.80
C ASN A 317 -20.76 -3.54 11.82
N ALA A 318 -21.51 -2.46 12.06
CA ALA A 318 -22.55 -2.01 11.13
C ALA A 318 -21.95 -1.57 9.78
N ALA A 319 -20.88 -0.78 9.83
CA ALA A 319 -20.20 -0.28 8.64
C ALA A 319 -19.58 -1.39 7.78
N TRP A 320 -19.05 -2.46 8.39
CA TRP A 320 -18.52 -3.62 7.68
C TRP A 320 -19.57 -4.33 6.83
N GLN A 321 -20.83 -4.39 7.28
CA GLN A 321 -21.91 -4.97 6.49
C GLN A 321 -22.18 -4.13 5.24
N THR A 322 -22.25 -2.80 5.41
CA THR A 322 -22.43 -1.86 4.29
C THR A 322 -21.26 -1.93 3.31
N LEU A 323 -20.03 -1.96 3.82
CA LEU A 323 -18.81 -2.02 3.02
C LEU A 323 -18.70 -3.33 2.25
N CYS A 324 -18.99 -4.46 2.89
CA CYS A 324 -18.98 -5.77 2.24
C CYS A 324 -19.95 -5.82 1.07
N ARG A 325 -21.20 -5.35 1.27
CA ARG A 325 -22.19 -5.23 0.19
C ARG A 325 -21.71 -4.30 -0.91
N PHE A 326 -21.16 -3.14 -0.56
CA PHE A 326 -20.62 -2.19 -1.53
C PHE A 326 -19.52 -2.81 -2.40
N ILE A 327 -18.57 -3.52 -1.79
CA ILE A 327 -17.43 -4.09 -2.52
C ILE A 327 -17.85 -5.27 -3.40
N LEU A 328 -18.68 -6.17 -2.87
CA LEU A 328 -19.04 -7.43 -3.54
C LEU A 328 -20.20 -7.28 -4.53
N LEU A 329 -21.15 -6.39 -4.23
CA LEU A 329 -22.37 -6.16 -5.00
C LEU A 329 -22.62 -4.65 -5.19
N PRO A 330 -21.67 -3.91 -5.81
CA PRO A 330 -21.88 -2.49 -6.09
C PRO A 330 -23.01 -2.29 -7.08
N THR A 331 -23.80 -1.23 -6.84
CA THR A 331 -24.67 -0.67 -7.87
C THR A 331 -23.86 0.10 -8.92
N ARG A 332 -24.47 0.40 -10.07
CA ARG A 332 -23.82 1.22 -11.11
C ARG A 332 -23.41 2.60 -10.60
N SER A 333 -24.29 3.25 -9.83
CA SER A 333 -24.01 4.56 -9.23
C SER A 333 -22.80 4.50 -8.29
N GLU A 334 -22.73 3.45 -7.47
CA GLU A 334 -21.60 3.21 -6.57
C GLU A 334 -20.29 2.97 -7.29
N ALA A 335 -20.31 2.18 -8.37
CA ALA A 335 -19.14 1.98 -9.21
C ALA A 335 -18.67 3.28 -9.88
N LEU A 336 -19.60 4.12 -10.34
CA LEU A 336 -19.29 5.41 -10.97
C LEU A 336 -18.58 6.38 -10.02
N MET A 337 -18.84 6.34 -8.72
CA MET A 337 -18.12 7.15 -7.73
C MET A 337 -16.60 6.90 -7.76
N PHE A 338 -16.18 5.65 -8.03
CA PHE A 338 -14.77 5.23 -7.96
C PHE A 338 -14.13 5.15 -9.35
N LYS A 339 -14.83 5.57 -10.42
CA LYS A 339 -14.36 5.45 -11.82
C LYS A 339 -13.05 6.18 -12.08
N ASN A 340 -12.88 7.36 -11.51
CA ASN A 340 -11.69 8.20 -11.69
C ASN A 340 -10.58 7.88 -10.70
N LEU A 341 -10.75 6.86 -9.84
CA LEU A 341 -9.67 6.44 -8.98
C LEU A 341 -8.63 5.70 -9.79
N THR A 342 -7.39 6.07 -9.49
CA THR A 342 -6.25 5.56 -10.19
C THR A 342 -5.17 5.14 -9.23
N ARG A 343 -4.44 4.10 -9.58
CA ARG A 343 -3.32 3.58 -8.81
C ARG A 343 -2.00 4.03 -9.41
N SER A 344 -1.05 4.42 -8.57
CA SER A 344 0.36 4.50 -8.99
C SER A 344 0.85 3.12 -9.38
N ALA A 345 1.62 2.99 -10.45
CA ALA A 345 2.38 1.77 -10.68
C ALA A 345 3.43 1.59 -9.57
N ASP A 346 3.62 0.35 -9.14
CA ASP A 346 4.65 -0.02 -8.16
C ASP A 346 6.05 0.00 -8.82
N LEU A 347 7.10 0.15 -8.01
CA LEU A 347 8.50 -0.18 -8.36
C LEU A 347 9.13 0.72 -9.44
N GLY A 348 9.16 2.04 -9.19
CA GLY A 348 9.84 3.01 -10.05
C GLY A 348 9.16 3.33 -11.37
N ARG A 349 7.95 2.80 -11.65
CA ARG A 349 7.19 3.13 -12.86
C ARG A 349 6.22 4.28 -12.58
N SER A 350 6.19 5.30 -13.44
CA SER A 350 5.40 6.53 -13.26
C SER A 350 4.01 6.50 -13.90
N PHE A 351 3.57 5.36 -14.47
CA PHE A 351 2.25 5.27 -15.05
C PHE A 351 1.17 4.96 -14.02
N VAL A 352 -0.05 5.29 -14.39
CA VAL A 352 -1.22 5.26 -13.54
C VAL A 352 -2.19 4.23 -14.10
N VAL A 353 -2.65 3.28 -13.28
CA VAL A 353 -3.60 2.23 -13.69
C VAL A 353 -4.99 2.59 -13.19
N PRO A 354 -5.99 2.77 -14.08
CA PRO A 354 -7.36 3.04 -13.66
C PRO A 354 -7.95 1.81 -12.95
N VAL A 355 -8.73 2.04 -11.89
CA VAL A 355 -9.40 0.95 -11.16
C VAL A 355 -10.49 0.30 -12.02
N LEU A 356 -11.27 1.13 -12.73
CA LEU A 356 -12.32 0.74 -13.65
C LEU A 356 -11.97 1.22 -15.05
N LEU A 357 -12.29 0.42 -16.07
CA LEU A 357 -11.91 0.69 -17.45
C LEU A 357 -13.04 1.38 -18.20
N GLU A 358 -12.67 2.38 -19.01
CA GLU A 358 -13.56 3.03 -19.97
C GLU A 358 -14.00 2.06 -21.07
N THR A 359 -15.17 2.32 -21.65
CA THR A 359 -15.63 1.56 -22.82
C THR A 359 -14.73 1.89 -24.03
N ASP A 360 -14.09 0.87 -24.58
CA ASP A 360 -13.22 0.93 -25.76
C ASP A 360 -13.55 -0.23 -26.72
N GLU A 361 -12.68 -0.47 -27.71
CA GLU A 361 -12.85 -1.57 -28.68
C GLU A 361 -12.70 -2.97 -28.07
N THR A 362 -12.31 -3.11 -26.80
CA THR A 362 -12.17 -4.41 -26.13
C THR A 362 -13.52 -4.98 -25.70
N SER A 363 -13.61 -6.29 -25.45
CA SER A 363 -14.87 -6.89 -24.99
C SER A 363 -15.14 -6.54 -23.53
N ALA A 364 -16.43 -6.56 -23.12
CA ALA A 364 -16.80 -6.36 -21.71
C ALA A 364 -16.09 -7.37 -20.77
N ASN A 365 -15.94 -8.62 -21.21
CA ASN A 365 -15.25 -9.65 -20.45
C ASN A 365 -13.75 -9.33 -20.28
N ASP A 366 -13.10 -8.83 -21.33
CA ASP A 366 -11.68 -8.43 -21.25
C ASP A 366 -11.50 -7.26 -20.28
N ARG A 367 -12.43 -6.28 -20.28
CA ARG A 367 -12.39 -5.18 -19.31
C ARG A 367 -12.59 -5.66 -17.89
N ILE A 368 -13.52 -6.59 -17.65
CA ILE A 368 -13.75 -7.15 -16.31
C ILE A 368 -12.50 -7.86 -15.78
N VAL A 369 -11.84 -8.68 -16.60
CA VAL A 369 -10.62 -9.42 -16.22
C VAL A 369 -9.44 -8.48 -15.96
N ARG A 370 -9.39 -7.32 -16.62
CA ARG A 370 -8.31 -6.35 -16.50
C ARG A 370 -8.55 -5.29 -15.42
N ALA A 371 -9.79 -5.07 -15.00
CA ALA A 371 -10.13 -4.10 -13.96
C ALA A 371 -9.54 -4.52 -12.61
N LEU A 372 -9.22 -3.54 -11.76
CA LEU A 372 -8.75 -3.84 -10.39
C LEU A 372 -9.90 -4.15 -9.44
N TRP A 373 -11.11 -3.70 -9.78
CA TRP A 373 -12.35 -4.02 -9.07
C TRP A 373 -13.35 -4.69 -10.01
N HIS A 374 -13.29 -6.02 -10.09
CA HIS A 374 -14.10 -6.79 -11.04
C HIS A 374 -15.61 -6.56 -10.84
N ALA A 375 -16.10 -6.60 -9.58
CA ALA A 375 -17.51 -6.41 -9.28
C ALA A 375 -18.02 -5.00 -9.66
N GLY A 376 -17.18 -3.98 -9.46
CA GLY A 376 -17.44 -2.62 -9.92
C GLY A 376 -17.49 -2.53 -11.45
N GLN A 377 -16.58 -3.19 -12.15
CA GLN A 377 -16.61 -3.22 -13.62
C GLN A 377 -17.90 -3.89 -14.12
N VAL A 378 -18.31 -5.01 -13.51
CA VAL A 378 -19.58 -5.68 -13.86
C VAL A 378 -20.78 -4.74 -13.70
N ALA A 379 -20.81 -3.91 -12.65
CA ALA A 379 -21.88 -2.93 -12.45
C ALA A 379 -21.91 -1.84 -13.54
N LEU A 380 -20.79 -1.58 -14.22
CA LEU A 380 -20.69 -0.66 -15.34
C LEU A 380 -21.03 -1.31 -16.69
N GLU A 381 -20.78 -2.61 -16.85
CA GLU A 381 -21.02 -3.34 -18.11
C GLU A 381 -22.46 -3.87 -18.26
N PHE A 382 -23.13 -4.21 -17.15
CA PHE A 382 -24.44 -4.86 -17.16
C PHE A 382 -25.54 -4.01 -16.49
N ASP A 383 -26.79 -4.30 -16.83
CA ASP A 383 -27.96 -3.66 -16.22
C ASP A 383 -28.21 -4.15 -14.78
N GLU A 384 -29.08 -3.45 -14.06
CA GLU A 384 -29.35 -3.67 -12.62
C GLU A 384 -29.94 -5.06 -12.30
N ASN A 385 -30.57 -5.74 -13.26
CA ASN A 385 -31.10 -7.09 -13.05
C ASN A 385 -30.03 -8.16 -13.30
N THR A 386 -29.12 -7.91 -14.24
CA THR A 386 -28.11 -8.88 -14.67
C THR A 386 -26.83 -8.80 -13.82
N ALA A 387 -26.41 -7.59 -13.44
CA ALA A 387 -25.15 -7.36 -12.74
C ALA A 387 -25.02 -8.16 -11.42
N PRO A 388 -26.03 -8.21 -10.53
CA PRO A 388 -25.89 -8.93 -9.25
C PRO A 388 -25.59 -10.42 -9.41
N GLU A 389 -26.19 -11.07 -10.40
CA GLU A 389 -25.99 -12.51 -10.64
C GLU A 389 -24.59 -12.81 -11.18
N ILE A 390 -24.06 -11.95 -12.05
CA ILE A 390 -22.68 -12.04 -12.53
C ILE A 390 -21.68 -11.74 -11.42
N GLN A 391 -21.95 -10.70 -10.61
CA GLN A 391 -21.12 -10.36 -9.46
C GLN A 391 -21.00 -11.55 -8.51
N LYS A 392 -22.12 -12.13 -8.06
CA LYS A 392 -22.16 -13.35 -7.21
C LYS A 392 -21.36 -14.51 -7.81
N LYS A 393 -21.43 -14.70 -9.13
CA LYS A 393 -20.67 -15.75 -9.82
C LYS A 393 -19.17 -15.54 -9.73
N ILE A 394 -18.69 -14.31 -9.92
CA ILE A 394 -17.25 -13.98 -9.88
C ILE A 394 -16.67 -14.19 -8.48
N ILE A 395 -17.45 -13.94 -7.44
CA ILE A 395 -17.04 -14.11 -6.03
C ILE A 395 -17.35 -15.52 -5.47
N GLY A 396 -17.84 -16.45 -6.30
CA GLY A 396 -18.04 -17.85 -5.93
C GLY A 396 -19.28 -18.16 -5.08
N LEU A 397 -20.33 -17.32 -5.15
CA LEU A 397 -21.53 -17.42 -4.29
C LEU A 397 -22.75 -18.10 -4.94
N GLN A 398 -22.56 -18.96 -5.93
CA GLN A 398 -23.68 -19.49 -6.72
C GLN A 398 -24.66 -20.44 -5.98
N ASN A 399 -24.42 -20.79 -4.71
CA ASN A 399 -25.23 -21.78 -3.96
C ASN A 399 -25.52 -21.40 -2.49
N THR A 400 -25.52 -20.11 -2.16
CA THR A 400 -26.01 -19.57 -0.88
C THR A 400 -27.17 -18.64 -1.13
#